data_AF-A0A920R9J3-F1
#
_entry.id   AF-A0A920R9J3-F1
#
_cell.length_a   1.000
_cell.length_b   1.000
_cell.length_c   1.000
_cell.angle_alpha   90.00
_cell.angle_beta   90.00
_cell.angle_gamma   90.00
#
_symmetry.space_group_name_H-M   'P 1'
#
loop_
_entity.id
_entity.type
_entity.pdbx_description
1 polymer ?
#
loop_
_entity_poly.entity_id
_entity_poly.type
_entity_poly.pdbx_seq_one_letter_code
_entity_poly.pdbx_strand_id
1 'polypeptide(L)'
;MGLWHDAVRSNTIAWHSDQKAAIGKGFAIYPTHNLTMLYYAAAMGGESASAIQAAKDLAKLNRNTAMLSLALVRFGRFDEILEVTNEPNGEINLSMYNFSQGYAALKTGDMETAKSISDSLWELTETTSARFRFHDGKDIVGTMAGILDGEIAWTEGNLEAAADAFRRATDYYENLNYDEPEPLPFSPRHWLGAVYMEMGAYDSALAQYQQDLDEHPHNIWGLWGVQQALDSLGESDSVINQDLLEAFSYADIWIPNTKY
;
A
#
# COMPACT_ATOMS: atom_id res chain seq x y z
N MET A 1 -6.31 -16.42 -2.90
CA MET A 1 -5.53 -17.31 -3.81
C MET A 1 -4.22 -16.69 -4.30
N GLY A 2 -3.96 -15.39 -4.11
CA GLY A 2 -2.61 -14.83 -4.37
C GLY A 2 -2.17 -14.78 -5.84
N LEU A 3 -3.11 -14.90 -6.79
CA LEU A 3 -2.81 -14.95 -8.22
C LEU A 3 -2.63 -13.53 -8.81
N TRP A 4 -1.69 -12.76 -8.26
CA TRP A 4 -1.57 -11.33 -8.51
C TRP A 4 -1.28 -11.00 -9.98
N HIS A 5 -0.30 -11.67 -10.61
CA HIS A 5 0.00 -11.43 -12.02
C HIS A 5 -1.15 -11.82 -12.97
N ASP A 6 -1.83 -12.94 -12.69
CA ASP A 6 -3.00 -13.35 -13.47
C ASP A 6 -4.15 -12.33 -13.33
N ALA A 7 -4.33 -11.77 -12.13
CA ALA A 7 -5.27 -10.68 -11.89
C ALA A 7 -4.87 -9.42 -12.68
N VAL A 8 -3.59 -9.05 -12.72
CA VAL A 8 -3.09 -7.95 -13.55
C VAL A 8 -3.41 -8.18 -15.02
N ARG A 9 -3.11 -9.37 -15.54
CA ARG A 9 -3.42 -9.72 -16.94
C ARG A 9 -4.91 -9.66 -17.26
N SER A 10 -5.75 -10.24 -16.40
CA SER A 10 -7.20 -10.28 -16.64
C SER A 10 -7.82 -8.88 -16.62
N ASN A 11 -7.43 -8.04 -15.65
CA ASN A 11 -7.94 -6.67 -15.54
C ASN A 11 -7.39 -5.76 -16.64
N THR A 12 -6.17 -6.02 -17.14
CA THR A 12 -5.64 -5.35 -18.34
C THR A 12 -6.50 -5.65 -19.58
N ILE A 13 -6.89 -6.91 -19.77
CA ILE A 13 -7.79 -7.30 -20.87
C ILE A 13 -9.18 -6.67 -20.69
N ALA A 14 -9.68 -6.62 -19.47
CA ALA A 14 -10.95 -5.95 -19.15
C ALA A 14 -10.89 -4.45 -19.48
N TRP A 15 -9.81 -3.77 -19.09
CA TRP A 15 -9.58 -2.37 -19.42
C TRP A 15 -9.50 -2.11 -20.92
N HIS A 16 -8.86 -2.99 -21.70
CA HIS A 16 -8.90 -2.91 -23.16
C HIS A 16 -10.33 -3.03 -23.73
N SER A 17 -11.20 -3.84 -23.11
CA SER A 17 -12.61 -3.90 -23.49
C SER A 17 -13.32 -2.59 -23.19
N ASP A 18 -13.08 -1.98 -22.03
CA ASP A 18 -13.65 -0.68 -21.65
C ASP A 18 -13.21 0.44 -22.61
N GLN A 19 -11.93 0.47 -23.00
CA GLN A 19 -11.39 1.41 -23.99
C GLN A 19 -12.04 1.22 -25.37
N LYS A 20 -12.24 -0.03 -25.81
CA LYS A 20 -12.97 -0.33 -27.05
C LYS A 20 -14.43 0.11 -26.97
N ALA A 21 -15.07 -0.07 -25.82
CA ALA A 21 -16.46 0.35 -25.59
C ALA A 21 -16.62 1.87 -25.72
N ALA A 22 -15.64 2.66 -25.26
CA ALA A 22 -15.64 4.12 -25.38
C ALA A 22 -15.69 4.63 -26.83
N ILE A 23 -15.32 3.81 -27.81
CA ILE A 23 -15.41 4.10 -29.25
C ILE A 23 -16.42 3.20 -29.99
N GLY A 24 -17.34 2.56 -29.27
CA GLY A 24 -18.41 1.74 -29.84
C GLY A 24 -17.96 0.39 -30.42
N LYS A 25 -16.78 -0.12 -30.03
CA LYS A 25 -16.18 -1.37 -30.53
C LYS A 25 -16.05 -2.47 -29.46
N GLY A 26 -16.72 -2.33 -28.33
CA GLY A 26 -16.60 -3.25 -27.20
C GLY A 26 -17.73 -3.10 -26.19
N PHE A 27 -17.56 -3.73 -25.04
CA PHE A 27 -18.52 -3.71 -23.93
C PHE A 27 -17.79 -3.27 -22.65
N ALA A 28 -18.44 -2.39 -21.89
CA ALA A 28 -17.95 -1.93 -20.59
C ALA A 28 -19.03 -2.23 -19.55
N ILE A 29 -18.64 -2.77 -18.40
CA ILE A 29 -19.54 -3.01 -17.28
C ILE A 29 -19.13 -2.09 -16.12
N TYR A 30 -17.91 -2.22 -15.61
CA TYR A 30 -17.40 -1.40 -14.50
C TYR A 30 -15.95 -0.95 -14.74
N PRO A 31 -15.70 0.06 -15.59
CA PRO A 31 -14.35 0.50 -15.91
C PRO A 31 -13.52 0.95 -14.69
N THR A 32 -14.15 1.66 -13.74
CA THR A 32 -13.49 2.06 -12.50
C THR A 32 -13.09 0.86 -11.65
N HIS A 33 -13.97 -0.15 -11.54
CA HIS A 33 -13.69 -1.39 -10.80
C HIS A 33 -12.52 -2.17 -11.40
N ASN A 34 -12.50 -2.33 -12.73
CA ASN A 34 -11.41 -3.03 -13.44
C ASN A 34 -10.07 -2.34 -13.19
N LEU A 35 -10.03 -1.01 -13.25
CA LEU A 35 -8.83 -0.24 -12.96
C LEU A 35 -8.42 -0.32 -11.48
N THR A 36 -9.37 -0.29 -10.54
CA THR A 36 -9.04 -0.46 -9.11
C THR A 36 -8.48 -1.85 -8.83
N MET A 37 -9.05 -2.91 -9.39
CA MET A 37 -8.53 -4.27 -9.26
C MET A 37 -7.14 -4.42 -9.91
N LEU A 38 -6.93 -3.80 -11.08
CA LEU A 38 -5.63 -3.79 -11.75
C LEU A 38 -4.56 -3.12 -10.89
N TYR A 39 -4.85 -1.93 -10.36
CA TYR A 39 -3.96 -1.19 -9.47
C TYR A 39 -3.60 -2.01 -8.23
N TYR A 40 -4.60 -2.58 -7.56
CA TYR A 40 -4.40 -3.32 -6.32
C TYR A 40 -3.57 -4.60 -6.55
N ALA A 41 -3.94 -5.40 -7.56
CA ALA A 41 -3.20 -6.63 -7.88
C ALA A 41 -1.75 -6.33 -8.28
N ALA A 42 -1.52 -5.29 -9.09
CA ALA A 42 -0.19 -4.88 -9.49
C ALA A 42 0.66 -4.38 -8.30
N ALA A 43 0.04 -3.70 -7.33
CA ALA A 43 0.70 -3.29 -6.09
C ALA A 43 1.16 -4.49 -5.24
N MET A 44 0.35 -5.55 -5.17
CA MET A 44 0.70 -6.78 -4.44
C MET A 44 1.74 -7.64 -5.18
N GLY A 45 1.77 -7.59 -6.51
CA GLY A 45 2.72 -8.33 -7.34
C GLY A 45 4.05 -7.61 -7.62
N GLY A 46 4.21 -6.34 -7.22
CA GLY A 46 5.41 -5.56 -7.52
C GLY A 46 5.49 -5.05 -8.97
N GLU A 47 4.36 -4.99 -9.69
CA GLU A 47 4.28 -4.49 -11.06
C GLU A 47 3.99 -2.97 -11.07
N SER A 48 4.97 -2.17 -10.68
CA SER A 48 4.88 -0.72 -10.48
C SER A 48 4.35 0.04 -11.70
N ALA A 49 4.85 -0.27 -12.91
CA ALA A 49 4.39 0.41 -14.11
C ALA A 49 2.89 0.17 -14.35
N SER A 50 2.42 -1.07 -14.18
CA SER A 50 1.02 -1.45 -14.32
C SER A 50 0.16 -0.76 -13.26
N ALA A 51 0.60 -0.78 -11.99
CA ALA A 51 -0.13 -0.19 -10.87
C ALA A 51 -0.32 1.33 -11.04
N ILE A 52 0.77 2.04 -11.34
CA ILE A 52 0.77 3.50 -11.48
C ILE A 52 -0.03 3.91 -12.74
N GLN A 53 0.11 3.18 -13.85
CA GLN A 53 -0.66 3.46 -15.06
C GLN A 53 -2.17 3.30 -14.81
N ALA A 54 -2.57 2.20 -14.16
CA ALA A 54 -3.97 1.95 -13.81
C ALA A 54 -4.53 3.04 -12.88
N ALA A 55 -3.76 3.44 -11.86
CA ALA A 55 -4.16 4.50 -10.94
C ALA A 55 -4.25 5.88 -11.64
N LYS A 56 -3.34 6.18 -12.58
CA LYS A 56 -3.40 7.40 -13.42
C LYS A 56 -4.66 7.41 -14.29
N ASP A 57 -4.99 6.30 -14.93
CA ASP A 57 -6.18 6.21 -15.77
C ASP A 57 -7.47 6.25 -14.95
N LEU A 58 -7.47 5.64 -13.76
CA LEU A 58 -8.57 5.73 -12.81
C LEU A 58 -8.81 7.18 -12.38
N ALA A 59 -7.75 7.90 -12.00
CA ALA A 59 -7.82 9.29 -11.60
C ALA A 59 -8.35 10.21 -12.71
N LYS A 60 -8.00 9.95 -13.98
CA LYS A 60 -8.60 10.67 -15.13
C LYS A 60 -10.08 10.40 -15.26
N LEU A 61 -10.51 9.14 -15.04
CA LEU A 61 -11.88 8.71 -15.25
C LEU A 61 -12.83 9.24 -14.17
N ASN A 62 -12.41 9.19 -12.90
CA ASN A 62 -13.26 9.55 -11.75
C ASN A 62 -12.90 10.89 -11.09
N ARG A 63 -11.85 11.58 -11.55
CA ARG A 63 -11.32 12.83 -10.98
C ARG A 63 -10.93 12.71 -9.50
N ASN A 64 -10.39 11.55 -9.12
CA ASN A 64 -9.95 11.26 -7.76
C ASN A 64 -8.53 10.69 -7.78
N THR A 65 -7.60 11.40 -7.14
CA THR A 65 -6.16 11.12 -7.11
C THR A 65 -5.74 10.23 -5.94
N ALA A 66 -6.63 9.88 -5.00
CA ALA A 66 -6.27 9.15 -3.78
C ALA A 66 -5.47 7.86 -4.04
N MET A 67 -5.97 7.01 -4.96
CA MET A 67 -5.29 5.75 -5.30
C MET A 67 -4.01 5.98 -6.10
N LEU A 68 -3.91 7.06 -6.89
CA LEU A 68 -2.65 7.42 -7.54
C LEU A 68 -1.60 7.82 -6.50
N SER A 69 -1.97 8.64 -5.52
CA SER A 69 -1.10 9.04 -4.44
C SER A 69 -0.61 7.82 -3.63
N LEU A 70 -1.50 6.90 -3.27
CA LEU A 70 -1.12 5.67 -2.57
C LEU A 70 -0.26 4.73 -3.43
N ALA A 71 -0.51 4.61 -4.74
CA ALA A 71 0.33 3.85 -5.65
C ALA A 71 1.76 4.39 -5.66
N LEU A 72 1.93 5.72 -5.66
CA LEU A 72 3.25 6.34 -5.64
C LEU A 72 3.97 6.12 -4.30
N VAL A 73 3.25 6.13 -3.17
CA VAL A 73 3.82 5.75 -1.85
C VAL A 73 4.36 4.33 -1.89
N ARG A 74 3.56 3.39 -2.42
CA ARG A 74 3.85 1.95 -2.50
C ARG A 74 4.99 1.57 -3.45
N PHE A 75 5.57 2.54 -4.16
CA PHE A 75 6.75 2.30 -5.00
C PHE A 75 7.83 3.37 -4.79
N GLY A 76 7.79 4.08 -3.66
CA GLY A 76 8.80 5.07 -3.30
C GLY A 76 8.94 6.27 -4.26
N ARG A 77 7.90 6.61 -5.03
CA ARG A 77 7.89 7.68 -6.04
C ARG A 77 7.56 9.04 -5.40
N PHE A 78 8.31 9.41 -4.36
CA PHE A 78 7.97 10.53 -3.47
C PHE A 78 8.01 11.90 -4.15
N ASP A 79 8.96 12.11 -5.05
CA ASP A 79 9.05 13.31 -5.88
C ASP A 79 7.78 13.50 -6.73
N GLU A 80 7.27 12.43 -7.34
CA GLU A 80 6.03 12.47 -8.11
C GLU A 80 4.78 12.70 -7.28
N ILE A 81 4.77 12.31 -5.99
CA ILE A 81 3.64 12.62 -5.10
C ILE A 81 3.48 14.14 -4.95
N LEU A 82 4.59 14.85 -4.76
CA LEU A 82 4.59 16.31 -4.59
C LEU A 82 4.12 17.04 -5.87
N GLU A 83 4.14 16.39 -7.03
CA GLU A 83 3.59 16.92 -8.28
C GLU A 83 2.08 16.70 -8.44
N VAL A 84 1.47 15.81 -7.63
CA VAL A 84 0.02 15.59 -7.64
C VAL A 84 -0.66 16.74 -6.92
N THR A 85 -1.26 17.67 -7.66
CA THR A 85 -1.87 18.91 -7.11
C THR A 85 -3.40 18.90 -7.05
N ASN A 86 -4.05 17.93 -7.70
CA ASN A 86 -5.50 17.81 -7.67
C ASN A 86 -5.93 17.06 -6.42
N GLU A 87 -6.49 17.76 -5.44
CA GLU A 87 -7.08 17.16 -4.26
C GLU A 87 -8.35 16.35 -4.62
N PRO A 88 -8.51 15.13 -4.09
CA PRO A 88 -9.71 14.35 -4.30
C PRO A 88 -10.85 14.82 -3.39
N ASN A 89 -12.08 14.57 -3.82
CA ASN A 89 -13.27 14.86 -3.01
C ASN A 89 -13.56 13.74 -2.00
N GLY A 90 -14.17 14.13 -0.87
CA GLY A 90 -14.58 13.22 0.18
C GLY A 90 -13.45 12.96 1.18
N GLU A 91 -13.82 13.00 2.45
CA GLU A 91 -12.88 13.03 3.58
C GLU A 91 -11.85 11.89 3.57
N ILE A 92 -12.28 10.66 3.27
CA ILE A 92 -11.38 9.50 3.24
C ILE A 92 -10.46 9.50 2.02
N ASN A 93 -10.91 9.99 0.87
CA ASN A 93 -10.01 10.12 -0.27
C ASN A 93 -8.98 11.24 -0.03
N LEU A 94 -9.42 12.34 0.57
CA LEU A 94 -8.55 13.45 0.93
C LEU A 94 -7.52 13.02 1.97
N SER A 95 -7.87 12.19 2.95
CA SER A 95 -6.90 11.66 3.91
C SER A 95 -5.85 10.76 3.25
N MET A 96 -6.22 9.92 2.28
CA MET A 96 -5.26 9.12 1.50
C MET A 96 -4.27 9.98 0.71
N TYR A 97 -4.78 11.05 0.09
CA TYR A 97 -3.96 12.05 -0.59
C TYR A 97 -3.02 12.76 0.40
N ASN A 98 -3.55 13.28 1.52
CA ASN A 98 -2.78 14.00 2.53
C ASN A 98 -1.71 13.12 3.18
N PHE A 99 -2.04 11.88 3.54
CA PHE A 99 -1.07 10.89 4.01
C PHE A 99 0.10 10.75 3.04
N SER A 100 -0.19 10.61 1.75
CA SER A 100 0.83 10.47 0.72
C SER A 100 1.71 11.72 0.64
N GLN A 101 1.12 12.93 0.69
CA GLN A 101 1.87 14.20 0.74
C GLN A 101 2.78 14.28 1.97
N GLY A 102 2.29 13.91 3.15
CA GLY A 102 3.08 13.91 4.39
C GLY A 102 4.21 12.88 4.38
N TYR A 103 3.95 11.70 3.84
CA TYR A 103 4.96 10.67 3.65
C TYR A 103 6.04 11.13 2.67
N ALA A 104 5.67 11.73 1.55
CA ALA A 104 6.60 12.29 0.58
C ALA A 104 7.43 13.44 1.19
N ALA A 105 6.78 14.37 1.89
CA ALA A 105 7.43 15.48 2.58
C ALA A 105 8.53 14.98 3.52
N LEU A 106 8.22 14.00 4.38
CA LEU A 106 9.19 13.35 5.26
C LEU A 106 10.40 12.79 4.49
N LYS A 107 10.14 12.05 3.40
CA LYS A 107 11.19 11.42 2.58
C LYS A 107 12.05 12.42 1.83
N THR A 108 11.54 13.61 1.59
CA THR A 108 12.26 14.74 0.98
C THR A 108 12.88 15.71 2.00
N GLY A 109 12.79 15.40 3.30
CA GLY A 109 13.43 16.17 4.37
C GLY A 109 12.55 17.23 5.05
N ASP A 110 11.27 17.33 4.70
CA ASP A 110 10.31 18.22 5.34
C ASP A 110 9.54 17.48 6.45
N MET A 111 10.20 17.37 7.60
CA MET A 111 9.66 16.75 8.81
C MET A 111 8.48 17.55 9.41
N GLU A 112 8.47 18.87 9.24
CA GLU A 112 7.44 19.73 9.82
C GLU A 112 6.08 19.48 9.16
N THR A 113 6.05 19.45 7.82
CA THR A 113 4.86 19.09 7.05
C THR A 113 4.37 17.68 7.38
N ALA A 114 5.28 16.72 7.51
CA ALA A 114 4.93 15.34 7.88
C ALA A 114 4.22 15.27 9.24
N LYS A 115 4.76 15.96 10.27
CA LYS A 115 4.16 16.02 11.60
C LYS A 115 2.79 16.70 11.59
N SER A 116 2.67 17.83 10.90
CA SER A 116 1.38 18.55 10.80
C SER A 116 0.30 17.71 10.12
N ILE A 117 0.66 16.94 9.10
CA ILE A 117 -0.27 16.01 8.44
C ILE A 117 -0.62 14.85 9.36
N SER A 118 0.34 14.29 10.08
CA SER A 118 0.08 13.22 11.06
C SER A 118 -0.92 13.66 12.13
N ASP A 119 -0.72 14.85 12.71
CA ASP A 119 -1.64 15.45 13.69
C ASP A 119 -3.05 15.60 13.12
N SER A 120 -3.17 16.06 11.87
CA SER A 120 -4.46 16.23 11.18
C SER A 120 -5.15 14.89 10.91
N LEU A 121 -4.40 13.83 10.59
CA LEU A 121 -4.96 12.49 10.40
C LEU A 121 -5.47 11.91 11.72
N TRP A 122 -4.73 12.09 12.83
CA TRP A 122 -5.20 11.67 14.16
C TRP A 122 -6.40 12.45 14.65
N GLU A 123 -6.48 13.76 14.39
CA GLU A 123 -7.71 14.52 14.68
C GLU A 123 -8.89 13.97 13.86
N LEU A 124 -8.63 13.57 12.63
CA LEU A 124 -9.66 13.01 11.76
C LEU A 124 -10.18 11.65 12.26
N THR A 125 -9.36 10.80 12.89
CA THR A 125 -9.86 9.53 13.46
C THR A 125 -10.91 9.73 14.55
N GLU A 126 -10.82 10.82 15.31
CA GLU A 126 -11.74 11.14 16.40
C GLU A 126 -13.02 11.86 15.93
N THR A 127 -12.94 12.54 14.78
CA THR A 127 -14.01 13.45 14.32
C THR A 127 -14.81 12.90 13.14
N THR A 128 -14.23 11.99 12.34
CA THR A 128 -14.90 11.43 11.17
C THR A 128 -16.06 10.50 11.55
N SER A 129 -17.16 10.64 10.82
CA SER A 129 -18.22 9.61 10.74
C SER A 129 -18.37 9.07 9.32
N ALA A 130 -17.45 9.44 8.42
CA ALA A 130 -17.48 9.01 7.03
C ALA A 130 -17.22 7.51 6.92
N ARG A 131 -17.69 6.94 5.82
CA ARG A 131 -17.39 5.56 5.43
C ARG A 131 -16.73 5.55 4.07
N PHE A 132 -15.87 4.58 3.86
CA PHE A 132 -15.39 4.24 2.53
C PHE A 132 -15.93 2.86 2.18
N ARG A 133 -16.91 2.81 1.28
CA ARG A 133 -17.74 1.62 1.06
C ARG A 133 -18.33 1.13 2.39
N PHE A 134 -17.94 -0.04 2.85
CA PHE A 134 -18.41 -0.65 4.08
C PHE A 134 -17.39 -0.58 5.22
N HIS A 135 -16.31 0.18 5.08
CA HIS A 135 -15.32 0.44 6.13
C HIS A 135 -15.66 1.71 6.89
N ASP A 136 -15.41 1.70 8.21
CA ASP A 136 -15.43 2.92 9.00
C ASP A 136 -14.22 3.78 8.61
N GLY A 137 -14.45 5.06 8.30
CA GLY A 137 -13.41 5.95 7.81
C GLY A 137 -12.23 6.11 8.76
N LYS A 138 -12.52 6.13 10.07
CA LYS A 138 -11.52 6.22 11.14
C LYS A 138 -10.47 5.10 11.09
N ASP A 139 -10.84 3.91 10.63
CA ASP A 139 -9.93 2.76 10.64
C ASP A 139 -8.92 2.87 9.49
N ILE A 140 -9.37 3.29 8.30
CA ILE A 140 -8.49 3.60 7.17
C ILE A 140 -7.56 4.77 7.51
N VAL A 141 -8.10 5.83 8.11
CA VAL A 141 -7.33 7.01 8.51
C VAL A 141 -6.31 6.66 9.59
N GLY A 142 -6.71 5.88 10.60
CA GLY A 142 -5.85 5.46 11.71
C GLY A 142 -4.69 4.57 11.28
N THR A 143 -4.92 3.68 10.29
CA THR A 143 -3.82 2.92 9.67
C THR A 143 -2.79 3.85 9.04
N MET A 144 -3.22 4.83 8.24
CA MET A 144 -2.31 5.77 7.58
C MET A 144 -1.61 6.70 8.57
N ALA A 145 -2.32 7.18 9.60
CA ALA A 145 -1.75 8.02 10.66
C ALA A 145 -0.64 7.28 11.42
N GLY A 146 -0.89 6.03 11.83
CA GLY A 146 0.11 5.21 12.52
C GLY A 146 1.33 4.87 11.64
N ILE A 147 1.14 4.66 10.33
CA ILE A 147 2.27 4.48 9.39
C ILE A 147 3.11 5.76 9.32
N LEU A 148 2.48 6.93 9.19
CA LEU A 148 3.23 8.19 9.09
C LEU A 148 3.97 8.51 10.39
N ASP A 149 3.33 8.34 11.55
CA ASP A 149 3.96 8.46 12.87
C ASP A 149 5.18 7.54 13.00
N GLY A 150 5.04 6.28 12.57
CA GLY A 150 6.12 5.31 12.67
C GLY A 150 7.31 5.67 11.79
N GLU A 151 7.06 6.17 10.58
CA GLU A 151 8.14 6.64 9.71
C GLU A 151 8.81 7.92 10.23
N ILE A 152 8.05 8.83 10.85
CA ILE A 152 8.59 10.01 11.53
C ILE A 152 9.54 9.55 12.65
N ALA A 153 9.08 8.68 13.56
CA ALA A 153 9.87 8.17 14.66
C ALA A 153 11.12 7.41 14.20
N TRP A 154 10.98 6.60 13.14
CA TRP A 154 12.12 5.89 12.55
C TRP A 154 13.14 6.88 11.98
N THR A 155 12.70 7.92 11.27
CA THR A 155 13.58 8.95 10.72
C THR A 155 14.33 9.72 11.82
N GLU A 156 13.72 9.86 13.00
CA GLU A 156 14.35 10.43 14.20
C GLU A 156 15.29 9.46 14.93
N GLY A 157 15.39 8.21 14.47
CA GLY A 157 16.25 7.17 15.04
C GLY A 157 15.63 6.45 16.24
N ASN A 158 14.33 6.61 16.50
CA ASN A 158 13.62 5.97 17.59
C ASN A 158 12.85 4.74 17.08
N LEU A 159 13.54 3.60 17.02
CA LEU A 159 13.00 2.35 16.47
C LEU A 159 11.88 1.77 17.34
N GLU A 160 11.97 1.88 18.66
CA GLU A 160 10.92 1.44 19.57
C GLU A 160 9.62 2.22 19.35
N ALA A 161 9.70 3.55 19.27
CA ALA A 161 8.51 4.37 19.00
C ALA A 161 7.95 4.10 17.60
N ALA A 162 8.81 3.82 16.61
CA ALA A 162 8.37 3.43 15.28
C ALA A 162 7.59 2.11 15.31
N ALA A 163 8.12 1.08 15.97
CA ALA A 163 7.43 -0.20 16.15
C ALA A 163 6.09 -0.04 16.87
N ASP A 164 6.02 0.79 17.91
CA ASP A 164 4.78 1.07 18.63
C ASP A 164 3.73 1.74 17.73
N ALA A 165 4.13 2.68 16.88
CA ALA A 165 3.25 3.34 15.93
C ALA A 165 2.76 2.39 14.82
N PHE A 166 3.62 1.53 14.26
CA PHE A 166 3.21 0.55 13.25
C PHE A 166 2.31 -0.55 13.83
N ARG A 167 2.47 -0.93 15.11
CA ARG A 167 1.50 -1.79 15.80
C ARG A 167 0.12 -1.12 15.90
N ARG A 168 0.06 0.15 16.31
CA ARG A 168 -1.20 0.91 16.32
C ARG A 168 -1.84 0.98 14.93
N ALA A 169 -1.04 1.19 13.87
CA ALA A 169 -1.54 1.17 12.50
C ALA A 169 -2.16 -0.18 12.12
N THR A 170 -1.55 -1.27 12.58
CA THR A 170 -2.02 -2.64 12.40
C THR A 170 -3.33 -2.89 13.15
N ASP A 171 -3.46 -2.42 14.39
CA ASP A 171 -4.71 -2.53 15.17
C ASP A 171 -5.90 -1.86 14.45
N TYR A 172 -5.68 -0.70 13.82
CA TYR A 172 -6.70 -0.05 12.99
C TYR A 172 -6.99 -0.82 11.70
N TYR A 173 -5.95 -1.37 11.06
CA TYR A 173 -6.09 -2.13 9.82
C TYR A 173 -6.87 -3.44 10.05
N GLU A 174 -6.69 -4.10 11.19
CA GLU A 174 -7.41 -5.33 11.56
C GLU A 174 -8.91 -5.09 11.82
N ASN A 175 -9.35 -3.84 12.01
CA ASN A 175 -10.78 -3.50 12.10
C ASN A 175 -11.45 -3.37 10.72
N LEU A 176 -10.68 -3.35 9.62
CA LEU A 176 -11.23 -3.28 8.28
C LEU A 176 -12.03 -4.55 7.96
N ASN A 177 -13.16 -4.35 7.29
CA ASN A 177 -13.99 -5.47 6.84
C ASN A 177 -13.36 -6.14 5.61
N TYR A 178 -13.61 -7.42 5.38
CA TYR A 178 -13.15 -8.06 4.14
C TYR A 178 -13.71 -7.36 2.89
N ASP A 179 -12.83 -6.97 1.96
CA ASP A 179 -13.14 -6.24 0.72
C ASP A 179 -12.17 -6.59 -0.40
N GLU A 180 -12.67 -6.66 -1.63
CA GLU A 180 -11.84 -6.91 -2.82
C GLU A 180 -12.21 -5.92 -3.93
N PRO A 181 -11.31 -4.97 -4.30
CA PRO A 181 -10.00 -4.73 -3.73
C PRO A 181 -10.08 -3.91 -2.43
N GLU A 182 -9.15 -4.15 -1.51
CA GLU A 182 -9.08 -3.42 -0.23
C GLU A 182 -8.86 -1.90 -0.41
N PRO A 183 -9.15 -1.09 0.62
CA PRO A 183 -8.96 0.36 0.54
C PRO A 183 -7.50 0.79 0.34
N LEU A 184 -6.53 0.07 0.93
CA LEU A 184 -5.11 0.40 0.93
C LEU A 184 -4.32 -0.65 0.13
N PRO A 185 -3.34 -0.27 -0.72
CA PRO A 185 -2.59 -1.21 -1.55
C PRO A 185 -1.40 -1.85 -0.82
N PHE A 186 -1.42 -1.80 0.51
CA PHE A 186 -0.35 -2.24 1.39
C PHE A 186 -0.91 -2.59 2.76
N SER A 187 -0.21 -3.49 3.44
CA SER A 187 -0.41 -3.81 4.85
C SER A 187 0.57 -3.03 5.74
N PRO A 188 0.14 -2.49 6.90
CA PRO A 188 1.06 -1.89 7.89
C PRO A 188 2.07 -2.91 8.44
N ARG A 189 1.80 -4.22 8.32
CA ARG A 189 2.74 -5.29 8.71
C ARG A 189 4.05 -5.20 7.94
N HIS A 190 4.05 -4.66 6.73
CA HIS A 190 5.29 -4.42 5.98
C HIS A 190 6.24 -3.44 6.68
N TRP A 191 5.71 -2.38 7.29
CA TRP A 191 6.50 -1.42 8.06
C TRP A 191 6.91 -2.00 9.41
N LEU A 192 5.99 -2.71 10.08
CA LEU A 192 6.25 -3.32 11.38
C LEU A 192 7.33 -4.43 11.28
N GLY A 193 7.23 -5.28 10.26
CA GLY A 193 8.25 -6.28 9.95
C GLY A 193 9.60 -5.62 9.64
N ALA A 194 9.60 -4.55 8.84
CA ALA A 194 10.82 -3.84 8.50
C ALA A 194 11.53 -3.25 9.73
N VAL A 195 10.80 -2.63 10.65
CA VAL A 195 11.44 -2.06 11.85
C VAL A 195 11.93 -3.16 12.78
N TYR A 196 11.24 -4.29 12.87
CA TYR A 196 11.73 -5.44 13.62
C TYR A 196 13.02 -6.04 13.02
N MET A 197 13.15 -6.06 11.69
CA MET A 197 14.40 -6.43 11.03
C MET A 197 15.54 -5.48 11.44
N GLU A 198 15.32 -4.17 11.43
CA GLU A 198 16.31 -3.15 11.82
C GLU A 198 16.72 -3.29 13.31
N MET A 199 15.77 -3.64 14.17
CA MET A 199 16.01 -3.89 15.59
C MET A 199 16.72 -5.22 15.89
N GLY A 200 16.91 -6.09 14.89
CA GLY A 200 17.42 -7.45 15.08
C GLY A 200 16.41 -8.42 15.71
N ALA A 201 15.12 -8.06 15.75
CA ALA A 201 14.03 -8.87 16.27
C ALA A 201 13.45 -9.78 15.17
N TYR A 202 14.28 -10.64 14.59
CA TYR A 202 13.96 -11.40 13.38
C TYR A 202 12.75 -12.33 13.53
N ASP A 203 12.58 -12.98 14.69
CA ASP A 203 11.39 -13.81 14.96
C ASP A 203 10.09 -12.99 14.91
N SER A 204 10.12 -11.77 15.46
CA SER A 204 8.98 -10.85 15.42
C SER A 204 8.70 -10.36 14.01
N ALA A 205 9.75 -10.09 13.22
CA ALA A 205 9.61 -9.72 11.82
C ALA A 205 8.98 -10.84 11.00
N LEU A 206 9.51 -12.07 11.15
CA LEU A 206 9.01 -13.27 10.48
C LEU A 206 7.52 -13.47 10.76
N ALA A 207 7.09 -13.35 12.02
CA ALA A 207 5.69 -13.49 12.39
C ALA A 207 4.78 -12.47 11.69
N GLN A 208 5.23 -11.22 11.51
CA GLN A 208 4.44 -10.21 10.80
C GLN A 208 4.30 -10.52 9.31
N TYR A 209 5.38 -10.96 8.66
CA TYR A 209 5.33 -11.30 7.23
C TYR A 209 4.56 -12.60 6.95
N GLN A 210 4.60 -13.58 7.87
CA GLN A 210 3.78 -14.78 7.77
C GLN A 210 2.29 -14.45 7.88
N GLN A 211 1.91 -13.62 8.86
CA GLN A 211 0.53 -13.17 9.00
C GLN A 211 0.06 -12.39 7.77
N ASP A 212 0.92 -11.56 7.18
CA ASP A 212 0.65 -10.87 5.91
C ASP A 212 0.44 -11.85 4.74
N LEU A 213 1.21 -12.92 4.65
CA LEU A 213 1.02 -13.96 3.63
C LEU A 213 -0.22 -14.84 3.86
N ASP A 214 -0.65 -15.01 5.10
CA ASP A 214 -1.90 -15.71 5.41
C ASP A 214 -3.12 -14.93 4.88
N GLU A 215 -3.09 -13.60 5.00
CA GLU A 215 -4.13 -12.69 4.51
C GLU A 215 -4.02 -12.45 3.00
N HIS A 216 -2.79 -12.24 2.51
CA HIS A 216 -2.47 -11.94 1.12
C HIS A 216 -1.44 -12.93 0.54
N PRO A 217 -1.85 -14.18 0.21
CA PRO A 217 -0.94 -15.19 -0.29
C PRO A 217 -0.12 -14.71 -1.49
N HIS A 218 1.14 -15.12 -1.53
CA HIS A 218 2.09 -14.88 -2.63
C HIS A 218 2.32 -13.40 -2.97
N ASN A 219 1.98 -12.46 -2.10
CA ASN A 219 2.33 -11.07 -2.32
C ASN A 219 3.85 -10.89 -2.20
N ILE A 220 4.45 -10.09 -3.07
CA ILE A 220 5.91 -10.03 -3.21
C ILE A 220 6.60 -9.49 -1.94
N TRP A 221 5.90 -8.63 -1.20
CA TRP A 221 6.43 -7.93 -0.04
C TRP A 221 6.52 -8.83 1.18
N GLY A 222 5.47 -9.58 1.47
CA GLY A 222 5.46 -10.64 2.47
C GLY A 222 6.46 -11.75 2.13
N LEU A 223 6.50 -12.20 0.86
CA LEU A 223 7.45 -13.23 0.42
C LEU A 223 8.91 -12.79 0.61
N TRP A 224 9.24 -11.56 0.19
CA TRP A 224 10.56 -10.99 0.40
C TRP A 224 10.87 -10.85 1.89
N GLY A 225 9.92 -10.33 2.68
CA GLY A 225 10.08 -10.18 4.13
C GLY A 225 10.36 -11.50 4.86
N VAL A 226 9.61 -12.56 4.54
CA VAL A 226 9.83 -13.91 5.10
C VAL A 226 11.22 -14.43 4.71
N GLN A 227 11.61 -14.33 3.44
CA GLN A 227 12.96 -14.75 3.01
C GLN A 227 14.06 -14.05 3.81
N GLN A 228 13.99 -12.72 3.91
CA GLN A 228 15.01 -11.93 4.61
C GLN A 228 15.08 -12.24 6.11
N ALA A 229 13.93 -12.48 6.75
CA ALA A 229 13.87 -12.86 8.16
C ALA A 229 14.46 -14.26 8.40
N LEU A 230 14.10 -15.25 7.56
CA LEU A 230 14.65 -16.60 7.62
C LEU A 230 16.16 -16.62 7.41
N ASP A 231 16.66 -15.89 6.40
CA ASP A 231 18.10 -15.79 6.13
C ASP A 231 18.85 -15.20 7.33
N SER A 232 18.26 -14.21 8.03
CA SER A 232 18.84 -13.61 9.24
C SER A 232 18.86 -14.57 10.45
N LEU A 233 17.95 -15.55 10.46
CA LEU A 233 17.90 -16.64 11.43
C LEU A 233 18.79 -17.84 11.03
N GLY A 234 19.40 -17.82 9.85
CA GLY A 234 20.19 -18.94 9.31
C GLY A 234 19.32 -20.10 8.81
N GLU A 235 18.05 -19.82 8.51
CA GLU A 235 17.05 -20.75 8.00
C GLU A 235 16.74 -20.47 6.53
N SER A 236 15.99 -21.36 5.88
CA SER A 236 15.53 -21.15 4.50
C SER A 236 14.29 -21.99 4.21
N ASP A 237 13.37 -21.44 3.42
CA ASP A 237 12.16 -22.14 2.96
C ASP A 237 12.13 -22.19 1.42
N SER A 238 12.15 -23.40 0.86
CA SER A 238 12.17 -23.58 -0.59
C SER A 238 10.90 -23.11 -1.30
N VAL A 239 9.74 -23.16 -0.62
CA VAL A 239 8.47 -22.69 -1.17
C VAL A 239 8.49 -21.18 -1.26
N ILE A 240 8.86 -20.49 -0.18
CA ILE A 240 9.00 -19.02 -0.17
C ILE A 240 9.99 -18.56 -1.24
N ASN A 241 11.15 -19.23 -1.36
CA ASN A 241 12.15 -18.89 -2.37
C ASN A 241 11.64 -19.07 -3.80
N GLN A 242 10.85 -20.13 -4.06
CA GLN A 242 10.27 -20.38 -5.36
C GLN A 242 9.17 -19.36 -5.70
N ASP A 243 8.26 -19.12 -4.77
CA ASP A 243 7.16 -18.17 -4.94
C ASP A 243 7.69 -16.74 -5.15
N LEU A 244 8.73 -16.35 -4.41
CA LEU A 244 9.38 -15.06 -4.57
C LEU A 244 10.09 -14.93 -5.93
N LEU A 245 10.77 -16.00 -6.38
CA LEU A 245 11.37 -16.03 -7.72
C LEU A 245 10.32 -15.87 -8.82
N GLU A 246 9.16 -16.51 -8.67
CA GLU A 246 8.04 -16.35 -9.60
C GLU A 246 7.48 -14.93 -9.58
N ALA A 247 7.24 -14.34 -8.40
CA ALA A 247 6.78 -12.97 -8.27
C ALA A 247 7.76 -11.98 -8.94
N PHE A 248 9.07 -12.15 -8.73
CA PHE A 248 10.10 -11.34 -9.37
C PHE A 248 10.19 -11.52 -10.90
N SER A 249 9.62 -12.58 -11.48
CA SER A 249 9.62 -12.75 -12.94
C SER A 249 8.73 -11.74 -13.68
N TYR A 250 7.82 -11.08 -12.95
CA TYR A 250 6.92 -10.05 -13.48
C TYR A 250 7.09 -8.69 -12.82
N ALA A 251 7.58 -8.64 -11.58
CA ALA A 251 7.86 -7.39 -10.89
C ALA A 251 8.91 -6.55 -11.63
N ASP A 252 8.74 -5.23 -11.61
CA ASP A 252 9.63 -4.25 -12.25
C ASP A 252 10.32 -3.34 -11.22
N ILE A 253 10.42 -3.82 -9.98
CA ILE A 253 10.98 -3.11 -8.83
C ILE A 253 12.18 -3.86 -8.24
N TRP A 254 13.04 -3.10 -7.57
CA TRP A 254 14.00 -3.63 -6.61
C TRP A 254 13.50 -3.34 -5.20
N ILE A 255 13.51 -4.35 -4.31
CA ILE A 255 13.04 -4.22 -2.94
C ILE A 255 14.26 -4.13 -2.00
N PRO A 256 14.66 -2.92 -1.56
CA PRO A 256 15.67 -2.78 -0.53
C PRO A 256 15.10 -2.97 0.89
N ASN A 257 13.79 -2.79 1.03
CA ASN A 257 13.02 -2.88 2.27
C ASN A 257 11.52 -2.96 1.91
N THR A 258 10.70 -3.61 2.75
CA THR A 258 9.24 -3.78 2.54
C THR A 258 8.41 -2.53 2.80
N LYS A 259 8.99 -1.48 3.41
CA LYS A 259 8.30 -0.22 3.75
C LYS A 259 8.14 0.77 2.58
N TYR A 260 8.44 0.33 1.37
CA TYR A 260 8.38 1.12 0.13
C TYR A 260 7.50 0.48 -0.93
#